data_AF-A0A831V8W7-F1
#
_entry.id   AF-A0A831V8W7-F1
#
_cell.length_a   1.000
_cell.length_b   1.000
_cell.length_c   1.000
_cell.angle_alpha   90.00
_cell.angle_beta   90.00
_cell.angle_gamma   90.00
#
_symmetry.space_group_name_H-M   'P 1'
#
loop_
_entity.id
_entity.type
_entity.pdbx_description
1 polymer ?
#
loop_
_entity_poly.entity_id
_entity_poly.type
_entity_poly.pdbx_seq_one_letter_code
_entity_poly.pdbx_strand_id
1 'polypeptide(L)'
;MKRWTCYVCGRDVVEGQIFTFTSKGAVHLSCLHRSMAPRLYRNNTDAALFELMTFANEGIVKVKNVEDMVEDEEVRKLVLEFRKSLEGFAARLTNKLVERIGA
;
A
#
# COMPACT_ATOMS: atom_id res chain seq x y z
N MET A 1 13.97 9.83 -8.38
CA MET A 1 12.57 9.55 -8.01
C MET A 1 12.10 8.31 -8.75
N LYS A 2 11.75 7.23 -8.04
CA LYS A 2 11.28 5.99 -8.69
C LYS A 2 9.89 6.21 -9.28
N ARG A 3 9.68 5.64 -10.47
CA ARG A 3 8.43 5.72 -11.22
C ARG A 3 8.04 4.32 -11.66
N TRP A 4 6.77 4.01 -11.56
CA TRP A 4 6.16 2.78 -12.06
C TRP A 4 4.92 3.12 -12.88
N THR A 5 4.42 2.16 -13.65
CA THR A 5 3.18 2.32 -14.41
C THR A 5 2.07 1.52 -13.74
N CYS A 6 0.94 2.16 -13.47
CA CYS A 6 -0.24 1.50 -12.92
C CYS A 6 -0.81 0.53 -13.96
N TYR A 7 -0.82 -0.77 -13.67
CA TYR A 7 -1.31 -1.78 -14.62
C TYR A 7 -2.83 -1.68 -14.91
N VAL A 8 -3.58 -0.91 -14.13
CA VAL A 8 -5.03 -0.71 -14.31
C VAL A 8 -5.34 0.50 -15.19
N CYS A 9 -4.68 1.65 -14.96
CA CYS A 9 -5.03 2.90 -15.64
C CYS A 9 -3.95 3.41 -16.61
N GLY A 10 -2.79 2.76 -16.67
CA GLY A 10 -1.67 3.12 -17.54
C GLY A 10 -0.92 4.40 -17.15
N ARG A 11 -1.33 5.09 -16.08
CA ARG A 11 -0.68 6.32 -15.60
C ARG A 11 0.47 6.02 -14.64
N ASP A 12 1.34 7.01 -14.47
CA ASP A 12 2.46 6.94 -13.54
C ASP A 12 1.97 6.76 -12.09
N VAL A 13 2.62 5.83 -11.40
CA VAL A 13 2.66 5.70 -9.96
C VAL A 13 3.98 6.30 -9.50
N VAL A 14 3.90 7.34 -8.68
CA VAL A 14 5.09 8.01 -8.14
C VAL A 14 5.20 7.81 -6.63
N GLU A 15 6.44 7.89 -6.14
CA GLU A 15 6.70 7.93 -4.71
C GLU A 15 5.94 9.07 -4.03
N GLY A 16 5.32 8.78 -2.88
CA GLY A 16 4.42 9.71 -2.16
C GLY A 16 2.93 9.53 -2.47
N GLN A 17 2.57 8.84 -3.55
CA GLN A 17 1.19 8.39 -3.76
C GLN A 17 0.88 7.15 -2.91
N ILE A 18 -0.42 6.88 -2.70
CA ILE A 18 -0.88 5.64 -2.07
C ILE A 18 -1.04 4.57 -3.17
N PHE A 19 -0.16 3.58 -3.14
CA PHE A 19 -0.12 2.48 -4.10
C PHE A 19 0.39 1.21 -3.47
N THR A 20 0.21 0.07 -4.13
CA THR A 20 0.77 -1.21 -3.73
C THR A 20 1.31 -1.98 -4.95
N PHE A 21 1.91 -3.14 -4.72
CA PHE A 21 2.38 -4.06 -5.75
C PHE A 21 1.60 -5.37 -5.69
N THR A 22 1.16 -5.84 -6.85
CA THR A 22 0.64 -7.20 -7.05
C THR A 22 1.58 -7.97 -7.98
N SER A 23 1.26 -9.23 -8.28
CA SER A 23 1.96 -9.99 -9.32
C SER A 23 1.88 -9.37 -10.72
N LYS A 24 0.91 -8.49 -10.98
CA LYS A 24 0.77 -7.73 -12.24
C LYS A 24 1.61 -6.44 -12.27
N GLY A 25 2.25 -6.07 -11.16
CA GLY A 25 3.05 -4.85 -11.02
C GLY A 25 2.44 -3.81 -10.08
N ALA A 26 2.88 -2.55 -10.22
CA ALA A 26 2.41 -1.44 -9.39
C ALA A 26 0.96 -1.04 -9.73
N VAL A 27 0.21 -0.62 -8.73
CA VAL A 27 -1.17 -0.16 -8.90
C VAL A 27 -1.53 0.91 -7.88
N HIS A 28 -2.15 2.00 -8.33
CA HIS A 28 -2.75 2.98 -7.42
C HIS A 28 -3.79 2.27 -6.55
N LEU A 29 -3.81 2.55 -5.25
CA LEU A 29 -4.73 1.88 -4.35
C LEU A 29 -6.20 2.11 -4.76
N SER A 30 -6.51 3.32 -5.25
CA SER A 30 -7.83 3.66 -5.79
C SER A 30 -8.21 2.87 -7.05
N CYS A 31 -7.24 2.53 -7.90
CA CYS A 31 -7.46 1.71 -9.09
C CYS A 31 -7.69 0.25 -8.71
N LEU A 32 -6.89 -0.28 -7.77
CA LEU A 32 -7.06 -1.62 -7.23
C LEU A 32 -8.45 -1.76 -6.59
N HIS A 33 -8.83 -0.81 -5.73
CA HIS A 33 -10.14 -0.77 -5.10
C HIS A 33 -11.26 -0.84 -6.15
N ARG A 34 -11.23 0.05 -7.15
CA ARG A 34 -12.27 0.09 -8.19
C ARG A 34 -12.38 -1.23 -8.96
N SER A 35 -11.26 -1.89 -9.24
CA SER A 35 -11.24 -3.18 -9.94
C SER A 35 -11.84 -4.32 -9.12
N MET A 36 -11.78 -4.22 -7.79
CA MET A 36 -12.17 -5.26 -6.84
C MET A 36 -13.51 -5.01 -6.15
N ALA A 37 -13.99 -3.75 -6.10
CA ALA A 37 -15.17 -3.32 -5.34
C ALA A 37 -16.42 -4.21 -5.52
N PRO A 38 -16.77 -4.69 -6.73
CA PRO A 38 -17.94 -5.55 -6.90
C PRO A 38 -17.87 -6.90 -6.16
N ARG A 39 -16.67 -7.35 -5.79
CA ARG A 39 -16.40 -8.60 -5.04
C ARG A 39 -16.06 -8.31 -3.58
N LEU A 40 -15.31 -7.24 -3.35
CA LEU A 40 -14.78 -6.85 -2.05
C LEU A 40 -15.85 -6.74 -0.97
N TYR A 41 -16.97 -6.10 -1.30
CA TYR A 41 -18.04 -5.81 -0.34
C TYR A 41 -19.12 -6.89 -0.26
N ARG A 42 -18.91 -8.06 -0.88
CA ARG A 42 -19.80 -9.22 -0.69
C ARG A 42 -19.54 -9.95 0.62
N ASN A 43 -18.40 -9.68 1.26
CA ASN A 43 -17.94 -10.35 2.47
C ASN A 43 -17.19 -9.36 3.37
N ASN A 44 -17.59 -9.26 4.63
CA ASN A 44 -16.98 -8.35 5.60
C ASN A 44 -15.49 -8.65 5.85
N THR A 45 -15.06 -9.91 5.73
CA THR A 45 -13.64 -10.25 5.90
C THR A 45 -12.77 -9.64 4.80
N ASP A 46 -13.25 -9.61 3.56
CA ASP A 46 -12.48 -9.07 2.44
C ASP A 46 -12.44 -7.54 2.51
N ALA A 47 -13.58 -6.92 2.85
CA ALA A 47 -13.65 -5.49 3.15
C ALA A 47 -12.68 -5.10 4.28
N ALA A 48 -12.69 -5.81 5.42
CA ALA A 48 -11.78 -5.55 6.53
C ALA A 48 -10.31 -5.72 6.13
N LEU A 49 -9.99 -6.72 5.31
CA LEU A 49 -8.64 -6.93 4.79
C LEU A 49 -8.18 -5.77 3.91
N PHE A 50 -9.06 -5.26 3.04
CA PHE A 50 -8.77 -4.10 2.21
C PHE A 50 -8.61 -2.81 3.01
N GLU A 51 -9.44 -2.58 4.02
CA GLU A 51 -9.31 -1.41 4.92
C GLU A 51 -7.97 -1.44 5.67
N LEU A 52 -7.58 -2.61 6.20
CA LEU A 52 -6.30 -2.75 6.90
C LEU A 52 -5.10 -2.56 5.95
N MET A 53 -5.20 -3.06 4.72
CA MET A 53 -4.20 -2.85 3.66
C MET A 53 -4.11 -1.36 3.30
N THR A 54 -5.24 -0.67 3.20
CA THR A 54 -5.33 0.77 2.92
C THR A 54 -4.63 1.57 4.01
N PHE A 55 -4.97 1.32 5.27
CA PHE A 55 -4.34 1.93 6.43
C PHE A 55 -2.81 1.73 6.44
N ALA A 56 -2.35 0.52 6.14
CA ALA A 56 -0.91 0.24 6.09
C ALA A 56 -0.20 1.07 5.00
N ASN A 57 -0.79 1.18 3.79
CA ASN A 57 -0.21 1.96 2.69
C ASN A 57 -0.23 3.47 2.96
N GLU A 58 -1.31 3.99 3.54
CA GLU A 58 -1.38 5.38 4.02
C GLU A 58 -0.34 5.67 5.10
N GLY A 59 -0.18 4.72 6.04
CA GLY A 59 0.84 4.75 7.07
C GLY A 59 2.25 4.85 6.50
N ILE A 60 2.59 4.07 5.46
CA ILE A 60 3.90 4.14 4.79
C ILE A 60 4.19 5.55 4.28
N VAL A 61 3.23 6.16 3.57
CA VAL A 61 3.38 7.52 3.05
C VAL A 61 3.56 8.52 4.19
N LYS A 62 2.74 8.42 5.24
CA LYS A 62 2.84 9.30 6.41
C LYS A 62 4.18 9.17 7.12
N VAL A 63 4.67 7.95 7.31
CA VAL A 63 5.93 7.69 8.01
C VAL A 63 7.12 8.20 7.18
N LYS A 64 7.09 8.09 5.85
CA LYS A 64 8.12 8.74 5.00
C LYS A 64 8.20 10.26 5.24
N ASN A 65 7.05 10.93 5.34
CA ASN A 65 7.04 12.37 5.64
C ASN A 65 7.59 12.66 7.06
N VAL A 66 7.39 11.75 8.01
CA VAL A 66 7.97 11.86 9.36
C VAL A 66 9.49 11.66 9.34
N GLU A 67 10.01 10.75 8.52
CA GLU A 67 11.46 10.53 8.37
C GLU A 67 12.20 11.82 7.97
N ASP A 68 11.59 12.64 7.12
CA ASP A 68 12.14 13.92 6.67
C ASP A 68 12.15 15.00 7.78
N MET A 69 11.37 14.82 8.85
CA MET A 69 11.27 15.76 9.98
C MET A 69 12.21 15.42 11.14
N VAL A 70 12.69 14.17 11.22
CA VAL A 70 13.46 13.70 12.37
C VAL A 70 14.94 14.00 12.18
N GLU A 71 15.51 14.80 13.07
CA GLU A 71 16.95 15.12 13.09
C GLU A 71 17.76 14.13 13.93
N ASP A 72 17.16 13.58 14.99
CA ASP A 72 17.79 12.61 15.89
C ASP A 72 17.97 11.24 15.20
N GLU A 73 19.20 10.75 15.17
CA GLU A 73 19.54 9.52 14.43
C GLU A 73 19.01 8.25 15.11
N GLU A 74 18.86 8.22 16.43
CA GLU A 74 18.28 7.07 17.14
C GLU A 74 16.76 7.00 16.88
N VAL A 75 16.09 8.14 16.94
CA VAL A 75 14.66 8.23 16.58
C VAL A 75 14.46 7.92 15.10
N ARG A 76 15.34 8.38 14.20
CA ARG A 76 15.26 8.08 12.76
C ARG A 76 15.32 6.58 12.49
N LYS A 77 16.15 5.83 13.23
CA LYS A 77 16.20 4.36 13.14
C LYS A 77 14.86 3.72 13.52
N LEU A 78 14.22 4.15 14.60
CA LEU A 78 12.91 3.64 15.01
C LEU A 78 11.83 3.91 13.94
N VAL A 79 11.85 5.09 13.33
CA VAL A 79 10.92 5.46 12.25
C VAL A 79 11.14 4.57 11.02
N LEU A 80 12.40 4.36 10.62
CA LEU A 80 12.77 3.49 9.50
C LEU A 80 12.35 2.03 9.74
N GLU A 81 12.54 1.51 10.95
CA GLU A 81 12.11 0.17 11.35
C GLU A 81 10.58 0.01 11.31
N PHE A 82 9.87 1.02 11.80
CA PHE A 82 8.41 1.05 11.75
C PHE A 82 7.90 1.08 10.30
N ARG A 83 8.50 1.92 9.43
CA ARG A 83 8.15 1.95 8.00
C ARG A 83 8.37 0.59 7.34
N LYS A 84 9.53 -0.04 7.53
CA LYS A 84 9.82 -1.38 6.97
C LYS A 84 8.81 -2.42 7.46
N SER A 85 8.39 -2.34 8.72
CA SER A 85 7.37 -3.22 9.27
C SER A 85 6.01 -3.02 8.60
N LEU A 86 5.62 -1.76 8.36
CA LEU A 86 4.41 -1.42 7.60
C LEU A 86 4.49 -1.90 6.14
N GLU A 87 5.61 -1.69 5.46
CA GLU A 87 5.86 -2.17 4.08
C GLU A 87 5.71 -3.69 3.99
N GLY A 88 6.33 -4.42 4.92
CA GLY A 88 6.21 -5.87 5.00
C GLY A 88 4.78 -6.33 5.29
N PHE A 89 4.04 -5.62 6.14
CA PHE A 89 2.64 -5.95 6.44
C PHE A 89 1.72 -5.64 5.26
N ALA A 90 1.86 -4.47 4.63
CA ALA A 90 1.09 -4.08 3.44
C ALA A 90 1.27 -5.08 2.29
N ALA A 91 2.50 -5.58 2.06
CA ALA A 91 2.75 -6.61 1.07
C ALA A 91 2.02 -7.93 1.38
N ARG A 92 2.05 -8.39 2.64
CA ARG A 92 1.31 -9.60 3.06
C ARG A 92 -0.19 -9.44 2.90
N LEU A 93 -0.75 -8.29 3.28
CA LEU A 93 -2.18 -7.99 3.14
C LEU A 93 -2.59 -7.92 1.66
N THR A 94 -1.76 -7.28 0.82
CA THR A 94 -2.01 -7.20 -0.63
C THR A 94 -2.04 -8.59 -1.25
N ASN A 95 -1.04 -9.42 -0.97
CA ASN A 95 -1.00 -10.80 -1.47
C ASN A 95 -2.22 -11.59 -1.01
N LYS A 96 -2.58 -11.49 0.28
CA LYS A 96 -3.73 -12.20 0.84
C LYS A 96 -5.05 -11.75 0.19
N LEU A 97 -5.19 -10.46 -0.09
CA LEU A 97 -6.38 -9.92 -0.74
C LEU A 97 -6.47 -10.41 -2.18
N VAL A 98 -5.37 -10.33 -2.93
CA VAL A 98 -5.30 -10.80 -4.32
C VAL A 98 -5.58 -12.31 -4.44
N GLU A 99 -5.09 -13.13 -3.51
CA GLU A 99 -5.41 -14.56 -3.44
C GLU A 99 -6.91 -14.82 -3.28
N ARG A 100 -7.61 -13.98 -2.50
CA ARG A 100 -9.02 -14.20 -2.13
C ARG A 100 -10.00 -13.70 -3.18
N ILE A 101 -9.71 -12.55 -3.79
CA ILE A 101 -10.67 -11.86 -4.67
C ILE A 101 -10.16 -11.61 -6.09
N GLY A 102 -8.87 -11.87 -6.35
CA GLY A 102 -8.22 -11.69 -7.64
C GLY A 102 -7.90 -10.23 -7.97
N ALA A 103 -6.69 -9.98 -8.52
CA ALA A 103 -6.26 -8.69 -9.05
C ALA A 103 -6.65 -8.50 -10.52
#